data_AF-A0AAQ2WXL2-F1
#
_entry.id   AF-A0AAQ2WXL2-F1
#
_cell.length_a   1.000
_cell.length_b   1.000
_cell.length_c   1.000
_cell.angle_alpha   90.00
_cell.angle_beta   90.00
_cell.angle_gamma   90.00
#
_symmetry.space_group_name_H-M   'P 1'
#
loop_
_entity.id
_entity.type
_entity.pdbx_description
1 polymer ?
#
loop_
_entity_poly.entity_id
_entity_poly.type
_entity_poly.pdbx_seq_one_letter_code
_entity_poly.pdbx_strand_id
1 'polypeptide(L)'
;MGSVFRIVTGDEIVNEPYILLTYTISFGKVPPEVDKFLQNNSKLMVGVAGSGNRNWGDSFCNAVNLIRDKYNVKEILKFELSGTQHDVDNFIGRIENETFGIE
;
A
#
# COMPACT_ATOMS: atom_id res chain seq x y z
N MET A 1 -5.38 -9.64 -16.15
CA MET A 1 -5.66 -9.46 -14.71
C MET A 1 -4.39 -9.78 -13.95
N GLY A 2 -3.86 -8.81 -13.19
CA GLY A 2 -2.76 -9.08 -12.27
C GLY A 2 -3.18 -10.10 -11.20
N SER A 3 -2.24 -10.86 -10.67
CA SER A 3 -2.49 -11.77 -9.55
C SER A 3 -2.61 -10.97 -8.25
N VAL A 4 -3.52 -11.39 -7.37
CA VAL A 4 -3.57 -10.87 -6.00
C VAL A 4 -2.77 -11.81 -5.11
N PHE A 5 -1.80 -11.25 -4.41
CA PHE A 5 -0.97 -11.97 -3.45
C PHE A 5 -1.24 -11.46 -2.04
N ARG A 6 -1.51 -12.37 -1.10
CA ARG A 6 -1.83 -12.02 0.28
C ARG A 6 -0.62 -12.26 1.19
N ILE A 7 -0.24 -11.23 1.95
CA ILE A 7 0.70 -11.34 3.07
C ILE A 7 -0.06 -11.95 4.26
N VAL A 8 0.50 -13.01 4.86
CA VAL A 8 -0.06 -13.68 6.04
C VAL A 8 0.93 -13.63 7.20
N THR A 9 2.19 -14.02 6.99
CA THR A 9 3.20 -14.07 8.05
C THR A 9 4.30 -13.04 7.92
N GLY A 10 4.45 -12.46 6.72
CA GLY A 10 5.57 -11.59 6.35
C GLY A 10 6.80 -12.34 5.85
N ASP A 11 6.77 -13.68 5.79
CA ASP A 11 7.85 -14.51 5.22
C ASP A 11 7.68 -14.73 3.72
N GLU A 12 6.56 -14.28 3.15
CA GLU A 12 6.28 -14.43 1.74
C GLU A 12 7.29 -13.67 0.87
N ILE A 13 7.60 -14.23 -0.30
CA ILE A 13 8.55 -13.66 -1.27
C ILE A 13 7.82 -13.40 -2.58
N VAL A 14 8.07 -12.23 -3.16
CA VAL A 14 7.60 -11.85 -4.50
C VAL A 14 8.79 -11.54 -5.40
N ASN A 15 8.67 -11.94 -6.67
CA ASN A 15 9.73 -11.82 -7.67
C ASN A 15 9.33 -10.94 -8.86
N GLU A 16 8.21 -10.22 -8.74
CA GLU A 16 7.67 -9.34 -9.77
C GLU A 16 7.38 -7.96 -9.17
N PRO A 17 7.42 -6.87 -9.97
CA PRO A 17 7.01 -5.55 -9.53
C PRO A 17 5.59 -5.55 -8.96
N TYR A 18 5.36 -4.88 -7.84
CA TYR A 18 4.07 -4.89 -7.16
C TYR A 18 3.70 -3.56 -6.53
N ILE A 19 2.39 -3.36 -6.37
CA ILE A 19 1.83 -2.29 -5.53
C ILE A 19 1.41 -2.92 -4.21
N LEU A 20 1.88 -2.37 -3.10
CA LEU A 20 1.46 -2.81 -1.78
C LEU A 20 0.11 -2.20 -1.43
N LEU A 21 -0.88 -3.03 -1.10
CA LEU A 21 -2.12 -2.60 -0.45
C LEU A 21 -2.06 -3.02 1.02
N THR A 22 -2.08 -2.05 1.94
CA THR A 22 -1.95 -2.30 3.38
C THR A 22 -3.03 -1.60 4.20
N TYR A 23 -2.95 -1.69 5.52
CA TYR A 23 -3.81 -1.02 6.48
C TYR A 23 -2.95 -0.37 7.57
N THR A 24 -3.53 0.57 8.32
CA THR A 24 -2.83 1.27 9.41
C THR A 24 -3.30 0.74 10.75
N ILE A 25 -2.35 0.44 11.65
CA ILE A 25 -2.65 -0.05 13.00
C ILE A 25 -2.25 0.94 14.08
N SER A 26 -2.97 0.88 15.21
CA SER A 26 -2.69 1.70 16.40
C SER A 26 -2.51 3.19 16.04
N PHE A 27 -1.57 3.87 16.66
CA PHE A 27 -1.21 5.27 16.41
C PHE A 27 -0.40 5.46 15.11
N GLY A 28 -0.98 5.05 13.97
CA GLY A 28 -0.39 5.35 12.66
C GLY A 28 0.77 4.44 12.23
N LYS A 29 0.86 3.21 12.74
CA LYS A 29 1.97 2.28 12.48
C LYS A 29 1.69 1.34 11.30
N VAL A 30 2.78 0.86 10.70
CA VAL A 30 2.77 -0.25 9.72
C VAL A 30 2.50 -1.58 10.44
N PRO A 31 1.64 -2.48 9.91
CA PRO A 31 1.43 -3.80 10.47
C PRO A 31 2.74 -4.62 10.54
N PRO A 32 3.00 -5.40 11.61
CA PRO A 32 4.26 -6.12 11.76
C PRO A 32 4.56 -7.10 10.62
N GLU A 33 3.55 -7.80 10.12
CA GLU A 33 3.67 -8.72 8.99
C GLU A 33 4.06 -8.01 7.69
N VAL A 34 3.61 -6.76 7.53
CA VAL A 34 3.93 -5.92 6.38
C VAL A 34 5.35 -5.36 6.50
N ASP A 35 5.76 -4.88 7.67
CA ASP A 35 7.14 -4.42 7.87
C ASP A 35 8.15 -5.56 7.68
N LYS A 36 7.84 -6.76 8.20
CA LYS A 36 8.63 -7.97 7.97
C LYS A 36 8.71 -8.36 6.49
N PHE A 37 7.57 -8.38 5.78
CA PHE A 37 7.52 -8.63 4.35
C PHE A 37 8.41 -7.67 3.55
N LEU A 38 8.38 -6.38 3.88
CA LEU A 38 9.12 -5.35 3.15
C LEU A 38 10.64 -5.41 3.38
N GLN A 39 11.13 -6.08 4.42
CA GLN A 39 12.57 -6.28 4.61
C GLN A 39 13.21 -7.07 3.45
N ASN A 40 12.47 -8.02 2.86
CA ASN A 40 12.98 -8.85 1.77
C ASN A 40 12.46 -8.43 0.39
N ASN A 41 11.29 -7.77 0.32
CA ASN A 41 10.57 -7.57 -0.95
C ASN A 41 10.56 -6.11 -1.45
N SER A 42 10.99 -5.14 -0.63
CA SER A 42 10.85 -3.70 -0.94
C SER A 42 11.45 -3.24 -2.27
N LYS A 43 12.46 -3.93 -2.81
CA LYS A 43 13.12 -3.57 -4.08
C LYS A 43 12.19 -3.61 -5.30
N LEU A 44 11.12 -4.40 -5.24
CA LEU A 44 10.16 -4.56 -6.35
C LEU A 44 8.86 -3.77 -6.09
N MET A 45 8.76 -3.05 -4.98
CA MET A 45 7.60 -2.23 -4.69
C MET A 45 7.63 -0.96 -5.55
N VAL A 46 6.61 -0.76 -6.38
CA VAL A 46 6.49 0.45 -7.23
C VAL A 46 5.67 1.55 -6.54
N GLY A 47 4.78 1.16 -5.63
CA GLY A 47 3.95 2.10 -4.88
C GLY A 47 3.20 1.44 -3.73
N VAL A 48 2.61 2.27 -2.88
CA VAL A 48 1.84 1.85 -1.71
C VAL A 48 0.47 2.55 -1.68
N ALA A 49 -0.57 1.77 -1.46
CA ALA A 49 -1.89 2.21 -1.05
C ALA A 49 -2.23 1.65 0.33
N GLY A 50 -3.10 2.32 1.07
CA GLY A 50 -3.55 1.75 2.32
C GLY A 50 -4.81 2.35 2.93
N SER A 51 -5.45 1.52 3.74
CA SER A 51 -6.65 1.89 4.47
C SER A 51 -6.36 2.45 5.86
N GLY A 52 -7.29 3.24 6.36
CA GLY A 52 -7.29 3.81 7.70
C GLY A 52 -8.69 4.25 8.11
N ASN A 53 -8.78 5.03 9.17
CA ASN A 53 -10.02 5.63 9.62
C ASN A 53 -9.76 7.10 9.98
N ARG A 54 -10.54 8.03 9.41
CA ARG A 54 -10.33 9.48 9.52
C ARG A 54 -10.51 9.99 10.94
N ASN A 55 -11.18 9.23 11.82
CA ASN A 55 -11.25 9.53 13.24
C ASN A 55 -9.88 9.59 13.92
N TRP A 56 -8.83 9.06 13.28
CA TRP A 56 -7.44 9.14 13.76
C TRP A 56 -6.71 10.42 13.37
N GLY A 57 -7.37 11.38 12.71
CA GLY A 57 -6.79 12.69 12.38
C GLY A 57 -5.48 12.54 11.59
N ASP A 58 -4.40 13.13 12.10
CA ASP A 58 -3.07 13.12 11.48
C ASP A 58 -2.49 11.70 11.31
N SER A 59 -3.00 10.72 12.04
CA SER A 59 -2.60 9.31 11.89
C SER A 59 -3.38 8.56 10.80
N PHE A 60 -4.32 9.21 10.11
CA PHE A 60 -5.09 8.62 9.01
C PHE A 60 -4.15 8.09 7.90
N CYS A 61 -4.22 6.78 7.66
CA CYS A 61 -3.39 6.06 6.69
C CYS A 61 -1.87 6.30 6.85
N ASN A 62 -1.38 6.60 8.06
CA ASN A 62 0.01 6.99 8.24
C ASN A 62 1.01 5.88 7.87
N ALA A 63 0.60 4.60 7.88
CA ALA A 63 1.42 3.51 7.34
C ALA A 63 1.86 3.76 5.89
N VAL A 64 1.00 4.39 5.07
CA VAL A 64 1.33 4.75 3.68
C VAL A 64 2.45 5.78 3.64
N ASN A 65 2.42 6.82 4.48
CA ASN A 65 3.49 7.82 4.56
C ASN A 65 4.81 7.17 4.98
N LEU A 66 4.78 6.37 6.05
CA LEU A 66 5.97 5.70 6.59
C LEU A 66 6.63 4.79 5.55
N ILE A 67 5.84 4.01 4.80
CA ILE A 67 6.35 3.12 3.76
C ILE A 67 6.87 3.92 2.56
N ARG A 68 6.10 4.90 2.09
CA ARG A 68 6.47 5.80 0.98
C ARG A 68 7.82 6.45 1.25
N ASP A 69 7.99 7.05 2.43
CA ASP A 69 9.19 7.80 2.79
C ASP A 69 10.39 6.87 3.04
N LYS A 70 10.18 5.71 3.69
CA LYS A 70 11.24 4.74 3.99
C LYS A 70 11.81 4.08 2.73
N TYR A 71 10.95 3.76 1.76
CA TYR A 71 11.34 3.00 0.56
C TYR A 71 11.39 3.86 -0.71
N ASN A 72 11.10 5.16 -0.62
CA ASN A 72 11.08 6.10 -1.74
C ASN A 72 10.23 5.62 -2.92
N VAL A 73 9.00 5.17 -2.63
CA VAL A 73 8.03 4.69 -3.62
C VAL A 73 6.86 5.68 -3.75
N LYS A 74 5.99 5.49 -4.75
CA LYS A 74 4.83 6.38 -4.94
C LYS A 74 3.70 6.08 -3.97
N GLU A 75 2.98 7.11 -3.53
CA GLU A 75 1.70 6.96 -2.86
C GLU A 75 0.61 6.75 -3.90
N ILE A 76 -0.04 5.59 -3.88
CA ILE A 76 -1.09 5.21 -4.82
C ILE A 76 -2.47 5.59 -4.30
N LEU A 77 -2.82 5.31 -3.05
CA LEU A 77 -4.12 5.73 -2.52
C LEU A 77 -4.15 5.69 -0.99
N LYS A 78 -4.89 6.61 -0.37
CA LYS A 78 -5.32 6.53 1.02
C LYS A 78 -6.85 6.53 1.06
N PHE A 79 -7.45 5.50 1.65
CA PHE A 79 -8.90 5.35 1.71
C PHE A 79 -9.37 4.92 3.10
N GLU A 80 -10.66 5.07 3.37
CA GLU A 80 -11.25 4.79 4.68
C GLU A 80 -11.89 3.40 4.74
N LEU A 81 -11.58 2.64 5.80
CA LEU A 81 -12.13 1.32 6.09
C LEU A 81 -12.02 0.36 4.89
N SER A 82 -13.16 -0.16 4.40
CA SER A 82 -13.23 -1.04 3.24
C SER A 82 -13.09 -0.32 1.90
N GLY A 83 -13.09 1.01 1.90
CA GLY A 83 -13.21 1.83 0.70
C GLY A 83 -14.63 1.90 0.16
N THR A 84 -14.82 2.84 -0.75
CA THR A 84 -16.02 3.07 -1.55
C THR A 84 -15.76 2.64 -3.00
N GLN A 85 -16.81 2.61 -3.83
CA GLN A 85 -16.63 2.38 -5.27
C GLN A 85 -15.71 3.45 -5.90
N HIS A 86 -15.80 4.71 -5.44
CA HIS A 86 -14.92 5.77 -5.90
C HIS A 86 -13.44 5.50 -5.58
N ASP A 87 -13.15 4.90 -4.41
CA ASP A 87 -11.79 4.52 -4.05
C ASP A 87 -11.28 3.39 -4.95
N VAL A 88 -12.13 2.43 -5.31
CA VAL A 88 -11.81 1.36 -6.26
C VAL A 88 -11.46 1.94 -7.63
N ASP A 89 -12.32 2.81 -8.16
CA ASP A 89 -12.13 3.42 -9.48
C ASP A 89 -10.84 4.26 -9.51
N ASN A 90 -10.58 5.05 -8.46
CA ASN A 90 -9.35 5.84 -8.31
C ASN A 90 -8.10 4.96 -8.20
N PHE A 91 -8.19 3.86 -7.45
CA PHE A 91 -7.08 2.91 -7.31
C PHE A 91 -6.72 2.33 -8.68
N ILE A 92 -7.71 1.85 -9.43
CA ILE A 92 -7.52 1.29 -10.78
C ILE A 92 -6.91 2.33 -11.73
N GLY A 93 -7.46 3.55 -11.77
CA GLY A 93 -6.91 4.61 -12.62
C GLY A 93 -5.45 4.95 -12.28
N ARG A 94 -5.10 4.98 -10.99
CA ARG A 94 -3.71 5.25 -10.58
C ARG A 94 -2.77 4.09 -10.87
N ILE A 95 -3.15 2.84 -10.63
CA ILE A 95 -2.25 1.71 -10.95
C ILE A 95 -1.94 1.68 -12.44
N GLU A 96 -2.90 2.03 -13.30
CA GLU A 96 -2.69 2.07 -14.75
C GLU A 96 -1.69 3.15 -15.15
N ASN A 97 -1.88 4.38 -14.65
CA ASN A 97 -0.95 5.48 -14.93
C ASN A 97 0.47 5.18 -14.44
N GLU A 98 0.59 4.58 -13.25
CA GLU A 98 1.88 4.34 -12.59
C GLU A 98 2.61 3.10 -13.10
N THR A 99 1.88 2.11 -13.63
CA THR A 99 2.47 0.88 -14.18
C THR A 99 2.77 1.00 -15.66
N PHE A 100 1.98 1.78 -16.41
CA PHE A 100 2.11 1.90 -17.87
C PHE A 100 2.73 3.22 -18.34
N GLY A 101 2.97 4.19 -17.45
CA GLY A 101 3.68 5.43 -17.79
C GLY A 101 2.97 6.28 -18.85
N ILE A 102 1.63 6.31 -18.82
CA ILE A 102 0.86 7.19 -19.69
C ILE A 102 0.83 8.57 -19.03
N GLU A 103 1.79 9.42 -19.41
CA GLU A 103 1.77 10.87 -19.16
C GLU A 103 0.79 11.60 -20.08
#